data_AF-A0A6P7KNV1-F1
#
_entry.id   AF-A0A6P7KNV1-F1
#
_cell.length_a   1.000
_cell.length_b   1.000
_cell.length_c   1.000
_cell.angle_alpha   90.00
_cell.angle_beta   90.00
_cell.angle_gamma   90.00
#
_symmetry.space_group_name_H-M   'P 1'
#
loop_
_entity.id
_entity.type
_entity.pdbx_description
1 polymer ?
#
loop_
_entity_poly.entity_id
_entity_poly.type
_entity_poly.pdbx_seq_one_letter_code
_entity_poly.pdbx_strand_id
1 'polypeptide(L)'
;MNILPKKSWHVRNKDNVARVRRDEAQAAEEEREAKRRVERAEQEARTEYLRRKARAGQSADGIKEGEDDEEQGGGSGALEHLNLFPLEESSEKKGNEEYLKEKKEEKEKQERAIGLLVSLGPQPGSEVTPWYLKTSKDKEEMKEKAKKTGISDEEKEKKDRRLKDSLDPLKDMKKALAVKDRKEHKSKKKEKQDKGEKTNSGESSIERLRAERLQREAEERRRAQALLAQRSGKGKRPECELNDRERPYNTAFFPELARKRQRRDRDSWRDEILKS
;
A
#
# COMPACT_ATOMS: atom_id res chain seq x y z
N MET A 1 -18.24 18.64 -28.10
CA MET A 1 -17.07 18.30 -27.23
C MET A 1 -17.33 16.97 -26.54
N ASN A 2 -16.38 16.03 -26.54
CA ASN A 2 -16.51 14.79 -25.78
C ASN A 2 -16.03 14.99 -24.33
N ILE A 3 -16.94 14.89 -23.37
CA ILE A 3 -16.67 15.11 -21.95
C ILE A 3 -16.45 13.80 -21.17
N LEU A 4 -16.65 12.65 -21.82
CA LEU A 4 -16.61 11.34 -21.20
C LEU A 4 -15.23 10.99 -20.59
N PRO A 5 -14.09 11.28 -21.24
CA PRO A 5 -12.77 11.01 -20.66
C PRO A 5 -12.45 11.84 -19.42
N LYS A 6 -13.17 12.95 -19.20
CA LYS A 6 -12.99 13.83 -18.03
C LYS A 6 -13.80 13.36 -16.81
N LYS A 7 -14.58 12.28 -16.94
CA LYS A 7 -15.38 11.74 -15.84
C LYS A 7 -14.62 10.61 -15.16
N SER A 8 -14.59 10.64 -13.83
CA SER A 8 -13.89 9.66 -13.00
C SER A 8 -14.46 8.24 -13.11
N TRP A 9 -15.70 8.07 -13.57
CA TRP A 9 -16.33 6.76 -13.78
C TRP A 9 -16.11 6.17 -15.18
N HIS A 10 -15.42 6.88 -16.07
CA HIS A 10 -15.25 6.38 -17.44
C HIS A 10 -14.39 5.11 -17.46
N VAL A 11 -14.99 4.01 -17.91
CA VAL A 11 -14.38 2.67 -17.91
C VAL A 11 -13.02 2.63 -18.62
N ARG A 12 -12.86 3.39 -19.70
CA ARG A 12 -11.62 3.41 -20.50
C ARG A 12 -10.55 4.34 -19.93
N ASN A 13 -10.80 5.05 -18.83
CA ASN A 13 -9.75 5.80 -18.16
C ASN A 13 -8.67 4.85 -17.66
N LYS A 14 -7.41 5.19 -17.91
CA LYS A 14 -6.25 4.37 -17.53
C LYS A 14 -6.29 3.97 -16.06
N ASP A 15 -6.70 4.89 -15.19
CA ASP A 15 -6.79 4.66 -13.74
C ASP A 15 -7.87 3.63 -13.37
N ASN A 16 -9.00 3.65 -14.07
CA ASN A 16 -10.08 2.67 -13.85
C ASN A 16 -9.70 1.30 -14.39
N VAL A 17 -9.09 1.25 -15.57
CA VAL A 17 -8.58 -0.02 -16.12
C VAL A 17 -7.49 -0.59 -15.22
N ALA A 18 -6.61 0.24 -14.66
CA ALA A 18 -5.59 -0.21 -13.70
C ALA A 18 -6.20 -0.74 -12.39
N ARG A 19 -7.28 -0.12 -11.91
CA ARG A 19 -8.02 -0.62 -10.74
C ARG A 19 -8.63 -2.00 -11.03
N VAL A 20 -9.35 -2.13 -12.15
CA VAL A 20 -9.93 -3.41 -12.58
C VAL A 20 -8.85 -4.49 -12.70
N ARG A 21 -7.71 -4.20 -13.32
CA ARG A 21 -6.60 -5.17 -13.41
C ARG A 21 -6.03 -5.59 -12.06
N ARG A 22 -5.98 -4.68 -11.08
CA ARG A 22 -5.55 -5.01 -9.72
C ARG A 22 -6.55 -5.95 -9.06
N ASP A 23 -7.84 -5.64 -9.16
CA ASP A 23 -8.91 -6.42 -8.56
C ASP A 23 -8.99 -7.82 -9.22
N GLU A 24 -8.85 -7.90 -10.55
CA GLU A 24 -8.75 -9.16 -11.30
C GLU A 24 -7.52 -9.98 -10.91
N ALA A 25 -6.36 -9.32 -10.72
CA ALA A 25 -5.14 -10.00 -10.28
C ALA A 25 -5.27 -10.54 -8.86
N GLN A 26 -5.87 -9.76 -7.94
CA GLN A 26 -6.13 -10.20 -6.57
C GLN A 26 -7.10 -11.39 -6.54
N ALA A 27 -8.19 -11.32 -7.30
CA ALA A 27 -9.13 -12.44 -7.43
C ALA A 27 -8.46 -13.70 -7.99
N ALA A 28 -7.57 -13.54 -8.99
CA ALA A 28 -6.82 -14.66 -9.56
C ALA A 28 -5.80 -15.26 -8.58
N GLU A 29 -5.17 -14.44 -7.72
CA GLU A 29 -4.26 -14.91 -6.66
C GLU A 29 -5.03 -15.69 -5.58
N GLU A 30 -6.14 -15.15 -5.10
CA GLU A 30 -7.01 -15.82 -4.11
C GLU A 30 -7.53 -17.17 -4.62
N GLU A 31 -7.94 -17.25 -5.89
CA GLU A 31 -8.39 -18.50 -6.50
C GLU A 31 -7.25 -19.54 -6.58
N ARG A 32 -6.03 -19.11 -6.90
CA ARG A 32 -4.83 -19.99 -6.91
C ARG A 32 -4.51 -20.51 -5.52
N GLU A 33 -4.58 -19.66 -4.50
CA GLU A 33 -4.36 -20.06 -3.11
C GLU A 33 -5.42 -21.05 -2.62
N ALA A 34 -6.69 -20.79 -2.95
CA ALA A 34 -7.79 -21.70 -2.65
C ALA A 34 -7.59 -23.07 -3.33
N LYS A 35 -7.25 -23.09 -4.62
CA LYS A 35 -6.93 -24.33 -5.36
C LYS A 35 -5.78 -25.10 -4.73
N ARG A 36 -4.69 -24.41 -4.37
CA ARG A 36 -3.54 -25.02 -3.68
C ARG A 36 -3.95 -25.64 -2.33
N ARG A 37 -4.86 -24.99 -1.59
CA ARG A 37 -5.36 -25.51 -0.31
C ARG A 37 -6.21 -26.77 -0.53
N VAL A 38 -7.08 -26.76 -1.54
CA VAL A 38 -7.90 -27.91 -1.92
C VAL A 38 -7.01 -29.08 -2.36
N GLU A 39 -6.03 -28.84 -3.21
CA GLU A 39 -5.11 -29.88 -3.69
C GLU A 39 -4.32 -30.51 -2.54
N ARG A 40 -3.82 -29.70 -1.59
CA ARG A 40 -3.16 -30.22 -0.38
C ARG A 40 -4.12 -31.09 0.45
N ALA A 41 -5.34 -30.60 0.69
CA ALA A 41 -6.34 -31.35 1.45
C ALA A 41 -6.71 -32.67 0.75
N GLU A 42 -6.77 -32.69 -0.58
CA GLU A 42 -7.01 -33.89 -1.38
C GLU A 42 -5.84 -34.88 -1.29
N GLN A 43 -4.60 -34.40 -1.39
CA GLN A 43 -3.40 -35.22 -1.18
C GLN A 43 -3.40 -35.85 0.23
N GLU A 44 -3.65 -35.04 1.26
CA GLU A 44 -3.76 -35.50 2.65
C GLU A 44 -4.88 -36.52 2.82
N ALA A 45 -6.08 -36.24 2.32
CA ALA A 45 -7.22 -37.16 2.39
C ALA A 45 -6.95 -38.49 1.67
N ARG A 46 -6.31 -38.45 0.49
CA ARG A 46 -5.93 -39.65 -0.25
C ARG A 46 -4.92 -40.49 0.52
N THR A 47 -3.90 -39.85 1.09
CA THR A 47 -2.89 -40.57 1.90
C THR A 47 -3.49 -41.14 3.18
N GLU A 48 -4.37 -40.39 3.84
CA GLU A 48 -5.07 -40.85 5.03
C GLU A 48 -5.98 -42.03 4.72
N TYR A 49 -6.73 -41.99 3.61
CA TYR A 49 -7.55 -43.11 3.15
C TYR A 49 -6.72 -44.37 2.94
N LEU A 50 -5.57 -44.27 2.26
CA LEU A 50 -4.67 -45.41 2.06
C LEU A 50 -4.09 -45.92 3.39
N ARG A 51 -3.72 -45.03 4.31
CA ARG A 51 -3.24 -45.40 5.65
C ARG A 51 -4.32 -46.11 6.46
N ARG A 52 -5.55 -45.61 6.47
CA ARG A 52 -6.69 -46.24 7.15
C ARG A 52 -7.00 -47.60 6.55
N LYS A 53 -6.99 -47.72 5.21
CA LYS A 53 -7.19 -49.01 4.52
C LYS A 53 -6.10 -50.02 4.86
N ALA A 54 -4.84 -49.61 4.89
CA ALA A 54 -3.72 -50.48 5.29
C ALA A 54 -3.84 -50.93 6.76
N ARG A 55 -4.16 -50.01 7.67
CA ARG A 55 -4.41 -50.35 9.09
C ARG A 55 -5.58 -51.30 9.26
N ALA A 56 -6.68 -51.09 8.53
CA ALA A 56 -7.84 -51.98 8.55
C ALA A 56 -7.48 -53.39 8.01
N GLY A 57 -6.63 -53.49 6.99
CA GLY A 57 -6.11 -54.77 6.50
C GLY A 57 -5.21 -55.47 7.53
N GLN A 58 -4.33 -54.73 8.22
CA GLN A 58 -3.46 -55.28 9.27
C GLN A 58 -4.23 -55.70 10.53
N SER A 59 -5.28 -54.96 10.91
CA SER A 59 -6.12 -55.32 12.05
C SER A 59 -7.10 -56.45 11.72
N ALA A 60 -7.51 -56.61 10.45
CA ALA A 60 -8.27 -57.78 10.03
C ALA A 60 -7.43 -59.08 9.99
N ASP A 61 -6.12 -58.98 9.74
CA ASP A 61 -5.19 -60.11 9.77
C ASP A 61 -4.62 -60.39 11.18
N GLY A 62 -4.76 -59.43 12.10
CA GLY A 62 -4.31 -59.50 13.50
C GLY A 62 -5.40 -59.84 14.53
N ILE A 63 -6.64 -60.10 14.11
CA ILE A 63 -7.73 -60.58 15.00
C ILE A 63 -8.07 -62.02 14.61
N LYS A 64 -7.14 -62.91 14.90
CA LYS A 64 -7.36 -64.34 15.17
C LYS A 64 -6.30 -64.80 16.16
N GLU A 65 -6.34 -64.28 17.38
CA GLU A 65 -5.89 -64.98 18.59
C GLU A 65 -6.23 -64.16 19.84
N GLY A 66 -6.85 -64.82 20.82
CA GLY A 66 -6.84 -64.38 22.23
C GLY A 66 -8.01 -63.54 22.71
N GLU A 67 -9.15 -64.19 22.95
CA GLU A 67 -9.95 -63.91 24.14
C GLU A 67 -9.13 -64.45 25.33
N ASP A 68 -8.63 -63.58 26.22
CA ASP A 68 -8.45 -63.83 27.66
C ASP A 68 -7.66 -62.70 28.36
N ASP A 69 -8.33 -62.16 29.38
CA ASP A 69 -7.87 -61.68 30.69
C ASP A 69 -6.88 -60.53 30.88
N GLU A 70 -7.16 -59.79 31.97
CA GLU A 70 -6.30 -58.74 32.53
C GLU A 70 -4.95 -59.29 33.04
N GLU A 71 -3.87 -58.52 32.93
CA GLU A 71 -3.02 -58.14 34.07
C GLU A 71 -1.80 -57.30 33.65
N GLN A 72 -1.30 -56.56 34.63
CA GLN A 72 -0.14 -55.66 34.59
C GLN A 72 1.16 -56.36 34.14
N GLY A 73 2.06 -55.61 33.49
CA GLY A 73 3.43 -56.07 33.30
C GLY A 73 4.34 -55.02 32.66
N GLY A 74 5.18 -54.39 33.48
CA GLY A 74 6.19 -53.45 33.03
C GLY A 74 7.34 -54.14 32.31
N GLY A 75 7.91 -53.47 31.31
CA GLY A 75 9.08 -53.95 30.58
C GLY A 75 9.75 -52.82 29.81
N SER A 76 10.72 -52.17 30.45
CA SER A 76 11.63 -51.22 29.82
C SER A 76 12.63 -51.94 28.92
N GLY A 77 12.88 -51.41 27.72
CA GLY A 77 14.15 -51.63 27.02
C GLY A 77 14.03 -51.91 25.53
N ALA A 78 14.62 -51.04 24.73
CA ALA A 78 15.17 -51.35 23.41
C ALA A 78 14.18 -51.75 22.28
N LEU A 79 13.30 -50.82 21.91
CA LEU A 79 12.95 -50.66 20.50
C LEU A 79 13.57 -49.34 20.02
N GLU A 80 14.90 -49.30 19.98
CA GLU A 80 15.57 -48.39 19.06
C GLU A 80 15.00 -48.70 17.68
N HIS A 81 14.27 -47.74 17.11
CA HIS A 81 13.74 -47.85 15.77
C HIS A 81 14.94 -48.04 14.83
N LEU A 82 15.25 -49.29 14.48
CA LEU A 82 16.29 -49.61 13.51
C LEU A 82 15.92 -48.88 12.23
N ASN A 83 16.69 -47.85 11.89
CA ASN A 83 16.57 -47.17 10.61
C ASN A 83 17.13 -48.13 9.56
N LEU A 84 16.29 -49.07 9.10
CA LEU A 84 16.59 -50.01 8.00
C LEU A 84 16.96 -49.27 6.70
N PHE A 85 16.60 -47.98 6.63
CA PHE A 85 17.04 -47.06 5.60
C PHE A 85 17.64 -45.82 6.30
N PRO A 86 18.97 -45.69 6.37
CA PRO A 86 19.57 -44.36 6.46
C PRO A 86 18.93 -43.52 5.36
N LEU A 87 18.57 -42.27 5.66
CA LEU A 87 18.00 -41.34 4.69
C LEU A 87 19.08 -40.93 3.67
N GLU A 88 19.54 -41.90 2.89
CA GLU A 88 20.46 -41.74 1.79
C GLU A 88 19.61 -41.22 0.63
N GLU A 89 19.64 -39.91 0.43
CA GLU A 89 19.66 -39.15 -0.83
C GLU A 89 19.46 -39.91 -2.16
N SER A 90 18.45 -40.77 -2.29
CA SER A 90 18.36 -41.68 -3.45
C SER A 90 16.93 -42.00 -3.88
N SER A 91 16.14 -40.96 -4.09
CA SER A 91 15.28 -40.95 -5.27
C SER A 91 15.18 -39.56 -5.89
N GLU A 92 16.34 -38.94 -6.07
CA GLU A 92 16.53 -38.13 -7.26
C GLU A 92 16.33 -39.08 -8.45
N LYS A 93 15.07 -39.18 -8.89
CA LYS A 93 14.77 -39.53 -10.27
C LYS A 93 15.70 -38.63 -11.08
N LYS A 94 16.66 -39.22 -11.79
CA LYS A 94 17.47 -38.55 -12.82
C LYS A 94 16.51 -38.05 -13.90
N GLY A 95 15.75 -37.02 -13.56
CA GLY A 95 14.99 -36.21 -14.48
C GLY A 95 15.98 -35.36 -15.25
N ASN A 96 15.65 -35.13 -16.52
CA ASN A 96 16.52 -34.48 -17.49
C ASN A 96 17.32 -33.32 -16.85
N GLU A 97 18.64 -33.42 -16.81
CA GLU A 97 19.50 -32.43 -16.13
C GLU A 97 19.28 -31.02 -16.68
N GLU A 98 18.92 -30.94 -17.96
CA GLU A 98 18.54 -29.73 -18.66
C GLU A 98 17.29 -29.08 -18.06
N TYR A 99 16.29 -29.86 -17.64
CA TYR A 99 15.05 -29.34 -17.04
C TYR A 99 15.30 -28.75 -15.65
N LEU A 100 16.21 -29.34 -14.87
CA LEU A 100 16.60 -28.79 -13.58
C LEU A 100 17.38 -27.49 -13.73
N LYS A 101 18.25 -27.40 -14.75
CA LYS A 101 18.98 -26.18 -15.10
C LYS A 101 18.04 -25.07 -15.57
N GLU A 102 17.10 -25.39 -16.47
CA GLU A 102 16.10 -24.44 -16.99
C GLU A 102 15.22 -23.89 -15.85
N LYS A 103 14.74 -24.76 -14.96
CA LYS A 103 13.95 -24.36 -13.79
C LYS A 103 14.74 -23.50 -12.80
N LYS A 104 16.05 -23.74 -12.69
CA LYS A 104 16.95 -22.90 -11.86
C LYS A 104 17.16 -21.53 -12.51
N GLU A 105 17.39 -21.48 -13.81
CA GLU A 105 17.51 -20.22 -14.56
C GLU A 105 16.23 -19.40 -14.54
N GLU A 106 15.07 -20.04 -14.64
CA GLU A 106 13.77 -19.36 -14.56
C GLU A 106 13.55 -18.75 -13.18
N LYS A 107 13.90 -19.47 -12.11
CA LYS A 107 13.90 -18.92 -10.75
C LYS A 107 14.88 -17.78 -10.60
N GLU A 108 16.10 -17.91 -11.09
CA GLU A 108 17.09 -16.82 -11.05
C GLU A 108 16.63 -15.60 -11.85
N LYS A 109 15.95 -15.79 -12.99
CA LYS A 109 15.35 -14.69 -13.77
C LYS A 109 14.22 -14.01 -12.99
N GLN A 110 13.35 -14.79 -12.34
CA GLN A 110 12.30 -14.26 -11.48
C GLN A 110 12.88 -13.50 -10.29
N GLU A 111 13.88 -14.06 -9.60
CA GLU A 111 14.57 -13.43 -8.49
C GLU A 111 15.34 -12.19 -8.92
N ARG A 112 15.97 -12.18 -10.10
CA ARG A 112 16.59 -10.97 -10.70
C ARG A 112 15.55 -9.92 -11.04
N ALA A 113 14.40 -10.32 -11.58
CA ALA A 113 13.31 -9.41 -11.93
C ALA A 113 12.63 -8.81 -10.68
N ILE A 114 12.51 -9.60 -9.62
CA ILE A 114 12.04 -9.17 -8.29
C ILE A 114 13.09 -8.32 -7.57
N GLY A 115 14.37 -8.43 -7.95
CA GLY A 115 15.49 -7.76 -7.28
C GLY A 115 15.94 -8.46 -5.99
N LEU A 116 15.64 -9.77 -5.85
CA LEU A 116 16.17 -10.63 -4.78
C LEU A 116 17.59 -11.10 -5.13
N LEU A 117 17.79 -11.55 -6.36
CA LEU A 117 19.10 -11.87 -6.91
C LEU A 117 19.69 -10.60 -7.56
N VAL A 118 20.14 -9.67 -6.72
CA VAL A 118 20.89 -8.49 -7.16
C VAL A 118 22.31 -8.95 -7.49
N SER A 119 22.63 -9.07 -8.79
CA SER A 119 24.03 -9.22 -9.20
C SER A 119 24.80 -8.01 -8.69
N LEU A 120 25.77 -8.24 -7.82
CA LEU A 120 26.61 -7.22 -7.24
C LEU A 120 27.46 -6.57 -8.35
N GLY A 121 26.91 -5.54 -8.98
CA GLY A 121 27.55 -4.77 -10.04
C GLY A 121 26.72 -4.70 -11.34
N PRO A 122 26.95 -3.67 -12.16
CA PRO A 122 26.37 -3.57 -13.49
C PRO A 122 26.68 -4.81 -14.33
N GLN A 123 25.67 -5.36 -15.00
CA GLN A 123 25.86 -6.45 -15.95
C GLN A 123 26.91 -6.05 -17.00
N PRO A 124 27.84 -6.95 -17.39
CA PRO A 124 28.76 -6.68 -18.49
C PRO A 124 27.94 -6.38 -19.75
N GLY A 125 28.01 -5.14 -20.23
CA GLY A 125 27.23 -4.66 -21.39
C GLY A 125 26.01 -3.79 -21.06
N SER A 126 25.70 -3.50 -19.78
CA SER A 126 24.70 -2.49 -19.41
C SER A 126 25.30 -1.08 -19.31
N GLU A 127 24.46 -0.05 -19.51
CA GLU A 127 24.83 1.38 -19.66
C GLU A 127 25.62 2.01 -18.50
N VAL A 128 25.79 1.27 -17.40
CA VAL A 128 26.54 1.69 -16.21
C VAL A 128 27.96 1.13 -16.25
N THR A 129 28.61 1.12 -17.41
CA THR A 129 30.07 1.01 -17.46
C THR A 129 30.62 2.28 -16.79
N PRO A 130 31.32 2.18 -15.66
CA PRO A 130 31.84 3.37 -15.01
C PRO A 130 32.86 4.07 -15.91
N TRP A 131 32.94 5.40 -15.82
CA TRP A 131 33.68 6.24 -16.78
C TRP A 131 35.18 5.90 -16.90
N TYR A 132 35.76 5.27 -15.88
CA TYR A 132 37.15 4.81 -15.84
C TYR A 132 37.39 3.47 -16.57
N LEU A 133 36.35 2.69 -16.85
CA LEU A 133 36.41 1.46 -17.66
C LEU A 133 36.02 1.69 -19.13
N LYS A 134 35.54 2.89 -19.49
CA LYS A 134 35.21 3.24 -20.88
C LYS A 134 36.49 3.44 -21.70
N THR A 135 36.58 2.72 -22.80
CA THR A 135 37.70 2.84 -23.74
C THR A 135 37.62 4.16 -24.51
N SER A 136 38.73 4.60 -25.12
CA SER A 136 38.76 5.83 -25.93
C SER A 136 37.71 5.82 -27.04
N LYS A 137 37.38 4.64 -27.57
CA LYS A 137 36.35 4.43 -28.60
C LYS A 137 34.94 4.72 -28.08
N ASP A 138 34.61 4.28 -26.87
CA ASP A 138 33.31 4.56 -26.23
C ASP A 138 33.12 6.06 -25.93
N LYS A 139 34.23 6.75 -25.64
CA LYS A 139 34.24 8.21 -25.45
C LYS A 139 34.01 8.97 -26.76
N GLU A 140 34.54 8.46 -27.88
CA GLU A 140 34.30 9.02 -29.21
C GLU A 140 32.84 8.84 -29.63
N GLU A 141 32.24 7.67 -29.44
CA GLU A 141 30.83 7.44 -29.75
C GLU A 141 29.88 8.30 -28.92
N MET A 142 30.17 8.52 -27.64
CA MET A 142 29.43 9.45 -26.78
C MET A 142 29.55 10.90 -27.29
N LYS A 143 30.74 11.30 -27.75
CA LYS A 143 30.99 12.65 -28.30
C LYS A 143 30.27 12.85 -29.63
N GLU A 144 30.19 11.83 -30.48
CA GLU A 144 29.41 11.86 -31.72
C GLU A 144 27.91 11.91 -31.45
N LYS A 145 27.41 11.11 -30.50
CA LYS A 145 25.99 11.17 -30.05
C LYS A 145 25.65 12.55 -29.49
N ALA A 146 26.54 13.16 -28.69
CA ALA A 146 26.36 14.51 -28.18
C ALA A 146 26.34 15.59 -29.27
N LYS A 147 27.12 15.43 -30.36
CA LYS A 147 27.07 16.30 -31.55
C LYS A 147 25.78 16.13 -32.35
N LYS A 148 25.22 14.91 -32.40
CA LYS A 148 23.97 14.58 -33.11
C LYS A 148 22.71 15.18 -32.46
N THR A 149 22.76 15.50 -31.16
CA THR A 149 21.63 16.14 -30.43
C THR A 149 21.41 17.62 -30.76
N GLY A 150 22.20 18.22 -31.67
CA GLY A 150 21.92 19.53 -32.27
C GLY A 150 22.05 20.75 -31.34
N ILE A 151 22.42 20.55 -30.08
CA ILE A 151 22.70 21.67 -29.17
C ILE A 151 24.09 22.19 -29.51
N SER A 152 24.13 23.35 -30.17
CA SER A 152 25.36 24.09 -30.47
C SER A 152 26.23 24.21 -29.22
N ASP A 153 27.53 24.00 -29.36
CA ASP A 153 28.46 24.04 -28.22
C ASP A 153 28.45 25.41 -27.52
N GLU A 154 28.11 26.49 -28.23
CA GLU A 154 27.86 27.82 -27.64
C GLU A 154 26.66 27.86 -26.70
N GLU A 155 25.59 27.13 -26.99
CA GLU A 155 24.41 27.08 -26.12
C GLU A 155 24.69 26.30 -24.84
N LYS A 156 25.51 25.25 -24.93
CA LYS A 156 25.98 24.51 -23.76
C LYS A 156 26.85 25.39 -22.87
N GLU A 157 27.76 26.15 -23.46
CA GLU A 157 28.61 27.09 -22.71
C GLU A 157 27.80 28.20 -22.05
N LYS A 158 26.78 28.75 -22.74
CA LYS A 158 25.86 29.74 -22.14
C LYS A 158 25.05 29.14 -20.99
N LYS A 159 24.58 27.90 -21.09
CA LYS A 159 23.87 27.19 -20.01
C LYS A 159 24.80 26.90 -18.82
N ASP A 160 26.01 26.42 -19.09
CA ASP A 160 27.01 26.15 -18.07
C ASP A 160 27.45 27.44 -17.36
N ARG A 161 27.64 28.53 -18.11
CA ARG A 161 27.90 29.85 -17.52
C ARG A 161 26.75 30.31 -16.64
N ARG A 162 25.49 30.16 -17.07
CA ARG A 162 24.31 30.49 -16.24
C ARG A 162 24.24 29.62 -14.97
N LEU A 163 24.61 28.34 -15.08
CA LEU A 163 24.64 27.43 -13.95
C LEU A 163 25.72 27.86 -12.95
N LYS A 164 26.95 28.11 -13.41
CA LYS A 164 28.04 28.66 -12.59
C LYS A 164 27.65 29.97 -11.94
N ASP A 165 26.99 30.85 -12.69
CA ASP A 165 26.50 32.13 -12.19
C ASP A 165 25.41 31.99 -11.12
N SER A 166 24.61 30.92 -11.17
CA SER A 166 23.58 30.62 -10.18
C SER A 166 24.14 29.93 -8.93
N LEU A 167 25.23 29.20 -9.08
CA LEU A 167 25.89 28.46 -8.00
C LEU A 167 27.01 29.29 -7.32
N ASP A 168 27.28 30.50 -7.81
CA ASP A 168 28.25 31.41 -7.23
C ASP A 168 27.64 32.17 -6.03
N PRO A 169 28.10 31.90 -4.78
CA PRO A 169 27.57 32.55 -3.58
C PRO A 169 27.79 34.07 -3.58
N LEU A 170 28.81 34.59 -4.27
CA LEU A 170 29.05 36.03 -4.37
C LEU A 170 27.94 36.74 -5.16
N LYS A 171 27.34 36.07 -6.13
CA LYS A 171 26.21 36.63 -6.90
C LYS A 171 24.95 36.69 -6.05
N ASP A 172 24.74 35.73 -5.17
CA ASP A 172 23.60 35.74 -4.25
C ASP A 172 23.75 36.79 -3.15
N MET A 173 24.96 36.98 -2.61
CA MET A 173 25.27 38.09 -1.71
C MET A 173 25.02 39.46 -2.37
N LYS A 174 25.45 39.64 -3.63
CA LYS A 174 25.19 40.88 -4.39
C LYS A 174 23.70 41.13 -4.63
N LYS A 175 22.92 40.08 -4.93
CA LYS A 175 21.44 40.19 -5.05
C LYS A 175 20.80 40.59 -3.72
N ALA A 176 21.23 40.00 -2.61
CA ALA A 176 20.68 40.29 -1.28
C ALA A 176 20.95 41.75 -0.87
N LEU A 177 22.15 42.25 -1.12
CA LEU A 177 22.50 43.66 -0.87
C LEU A 177 21.69 44.62 -1.74
N ALA A 178 21.52 44.32 -3.04
CA ALA A 178 20.71 45.15 -3.94
C ALA A 178 19.22 45.24 -3.54
N VAL A 179 18.67 44.19 -2.91
CA VAL A 179 17.30 44.21 -2.37
C VAL A 179 17.20 45.08 -1.13
N LYS A 180 18.24 45.11 -0.28
CA LYS A 180 18.29 45.96 0.91
C LYS A 180 18.27 47.44 0.51
N ASP A 181 19.08 47.84 -0.46
CA ASP A 181 19.13 49.22 -0.96
C ASP A 181 17.79 49.66 -1.56
N ARG A 182 17.13 48.79 -2.35
CA ARG A 182 15.79 49.08 -2.89
C ARG A 182 14.71 49.18 -1.82
N LYS A 183 14.82 48.42 -0.73
CA LYS A 183 13.87 48.45 0.39
C LYS A 183 14.02 49.73 1.22
N GLU A 184 15.25 50.21 1.43
CA GLU A 184 15.52 51.47 2.10
C GLU A 184 14.99 52.69 1.33
N HIS A 185 15.08 52.68 -0.01
CA HIS A 185 14.47 53.74 -0.82
C HIS A 185 12.94 53.69 -0.83
N LYS A 186 12.33 52.50 -0.67
CA LYS A 186 10.86 52.33 -0.66
C LYS A 186 10.24 52.58 0.71
N SER A 187 10.95 52.29 1.82
CA SER A 187 10.50 52.63 3.18
C SER A 187 10.50 54.14 3.41
N LYS A 188 11.52 54.88 2.95
CA LYS A 188 11.55 56.35 3.01
C LYS A 188 10.40 57.03 2.26
N LYS A 189 9.86 56.40 1.20
CA LYS A 189 8.68 56.88 0.47
C LYS A 189 7.36 56.56 1.19
N LYS A 190 7.32 55.49 1.99
CA LYS A 190 6.13 55.04 2.72
C LYS A 190 5.98 55.68 4.12
N GLU A 191 7.08 56.05 4.76
CA GLU A 191 7.08 56.76 6.05
C GLU A 191 6.41 58.14 5.99
N LYS A 192 6.34 58.76 4.80
CA LYS A 192 5.62 60.03 4.62
C LYS A 192 4.10 59.89 4.53
N GLN A 193 3.54 58.68 4.50
CA GLN A 193 2.11 58.45 4.24
C GLN A 193 1.34 57.76 5.37
N ASP A 194 2.00 57.21 6.39
CA ASP A 194 1.36 56.27 7.34
C ASP A 194 1.44 56.74 8.80
N LYS A 195 1.12 58.02 9.04
CA LYS A 195 0.92 58.59 10.39
C LYS A 195 -0.59 58.56 10.71
N GLY A 196 -1.18 57.37 10.73
CA GLY A 196 -2.61 57.16 10.98
C GLY A 196 -2.92 55.73 11.43
N GLU A 197 -3.05 55.56 12.75
CA GLU A 197 -3.80 54.51 13.45
C GLU A 197 -3.84 53.10 12.86
N LYS A 198 -3.09 52.15 13.45
CA LYS A 198 -3.60 50.79 13.73
C LYS A 198 -3.05 50.25 15.05
N THR A 199 -3.92 50.22 16.03
CA THR A 199 -3.82 49.40 17.24
C THR A 199 -3.98 47.92 16.86
N ASN A 200 -3.23 47.05 17.54
CA ASN A 200 -3.40 45.59 17.65
C ASN A 200 -3.10 44.72 16.41
N SER A 201 -1.83 44.50 16.11
CA SER A 201 -1.37 43.38 15.25
C SER A 201 -0.19 42.61 15.86
N GLY A 202 -0.30 42.26 17.15
CA GLY A 202 0.84 41.77 17.94
C GLY A 202 0.67 40.43 18.66
N GLU A 203 -0.46 39.73 18.55
CA GLU A 203 -0.54 38.34 19.02
C GLU A 203 0.03 37.43 17.94
N SER A 204 1.13 36.76 18.30
CA SER A 204 2.08 36.21 17.35
C SER A 204 1.45 35.12 16.48
N SER A 205 1.73 35.15 15.17
CA SER A 205 1.28 34.14 14.20
C SER A 205 1.55 32.69 14.68
N ILE A 206 2.61 32.49 15.48
CA ILE A 206 2.97 31.21 16.07
C ILE A 206 2.01 30.75 17.16
N GLU A 207 1.48 31.65 18.00
CA GLU A 207 0.53 31.32 19.06
C GLU A 207 -0.83 30.92 18.49
N ARG A 208 -1.23 31.54 17.38
CA ARG A 208 -2.43 31.13 16.65
C ARG A 208 -2.30 29.71 16.11
N LEU A 209 -1.15 29.36 15.53
CA LEU A 209 -0.89 28.00 15.05
C LEU A 209 -0.82 26.98 16.18
N ARG A 210 -0.30 27.36 17.36
CA ARG A 210 -0.30 26.51 18.56
C ARG A 210 -1.70 26.30 19.12
N ALA A 211 -2.52 27.35 19.18
CA ALA A 211 -3.91 27.27 19.61
C ALA A 211 -4.74 26.40 18.65
N GLU A 212 -4.53 26.55 17.34
CA GLU A 212 -5.17 25.73 16.32
C GLU A 212 -4.75 24.26 16.43
N ARG A 213 -3.45 23.98 16.67
CA ARG A 213 -2.96 22.61 16.92
C ARG A 213 -3.65 22.00 18.15
N LEU A 214 -3.69 22.73 19.27
CA LEU A 214 -4.34 22.26 20.50
C LEU A 214 -5.83 21.99 20.31
N GLN A 215 -6.53 22.80 19.52
CA GLN A 215 -7.94 22.57 19.19
C GLN A 215 -8.13 21.28 18.39
N ARG A 216 -7.29 21.04 17.37
CA ARG A 216 -7.36 19.78 16.59
C ARG A 216 -7.05 18.55 17.46
N GLU A 217 -6.00 18.61 18.28
CA GLU A 217 -5.65 17.52 19.20
C GLU A 217 -6.79 17.25 20.20
N ALA A 218 -7.44 18.29 20.72
CA ALA A 218 -8.58 18.15 21.63
C ALA A 218 -9.80 17.52 20.95
N GLU A 219 -10.12 17.90 19.72
CA GLU A 219 -11.22 17.33 18.93
C GLU A 219 -10.97 15.85 18.60
N GLU A 220 -9.76 15.49 18.19
CA GLU A 220 -9.37 14.10 17.92
C GLU A 220 -9.39 13.27 19.21
N ARG A 221 -8.90 13.82 20.32
CA ARG A 221 -8.96 13.16 21.63
C ARG A 221 -10.41 12.94 22.09
N ARG A 222 -11.30 13.92 21.87
CA ARG A 222 -12.74 13.78 22.14
C ARG A 222 -13.37 12.70 21.26
N ARG A 223 -13.01 12.64 19.98
CA ARG A 223 -13.50 11.61 19.05
C ARG A 223 -13.02 10.21 19.45
N ALA A 224 -11.75 10.08 19.82
CA ALA A 224 -11.17 8.84 20.32
C ALA A 224 -11.84 8.38 21.63
N GLN A 225 -12.05 9.32 22.56
CA GLN A 225 -12.78 9.04 23.81
C GLN A 225 -14.22 8.61 23.55
N ALA A 226 -14.93 9.23 22.60
CA ALA A 226 -16.28 8.84 22.24
C ALA A 226 -16.34 7.39 21.70
N LEU A 227 -15.38 7.00 20.85
CA LEU A 227 -15.28 5.61 20.37
C LEU A 227 -14.94 4.64 21.51
N LEU A 228 -14.05 5.04 22.43
CA LEU A 228 -13.71 4.23 23.61
C LEU A 228 -14.92 4.09 24.57
N ALA A 229 -15.72 5.14 24.72
CA ALA A 229 -16.95 5.15 25.51
C ALA A 229 -18.02 4.25 24.89
N GLN A 230 -18.16 4.26 23.56
CA GLN A 230 -19.02 3.32 22.83
C GLN A 230 -18.57 1.87 23.05
N ARG A 231 -17.25 1.60 22.95
CA ARG A 231 -16.69 0.25 23.15
C ARG A 231 -16.78 -0.23 24.60
N SER A 232 -16.66 0.67 25.57
CA SER A 232 -16.77 0.35 27.00
C SER A 232 -18.23 0.27 27.49
N GLY A 233 -19.22 0.51 26.63
CA GLY A 233 -20.64 0.41 26.97
C GLY A 233 -21.16 1.50 27.91
N LYS A 234 -20.29 2.40 28.42
CA LYS A 234 -20.62 3.44 29.42
C LYS A 234 -21.32 4.67 28.83
N GLY A 235 -22.06 4.50 27.73
CA GLY A 235 -22.70 5.59 27.00
C GLY A 235 -23.70 5.14 25.94
N LYS A 236 -24.23 3.92 26.02
CA LYS A 236 -25.46 3.60 25.30
C LYS A 236 -26.54 4.53 25.86
N ARG A 237 -26.87 5.61 25.12
CA ARG A 237 -28.18 6.25 25.25
C ARG A 237 -29.21 5.11 25.20
N PRO A 238 -30.30 5.15 25.99
CA PRO A 238 -31.37 4.18 25.83
C PRO A 238 -31.69 4.17 24.35
N GLU A 239 -31.55 2.99 23.74
CA GLU A 239 -31.98 2.77 22.38
C GLU A 239 -33.46 3.14 22.39
N CYS A 240 -33.78 4.34 21.89
CA CYS A 240 -35.16 4.71 21.66
C CYS A 240 -35.56 3.79 20.53
N GLU A 241 -36.16 2.64 20.88
CA GLU A 241 -36.65 1.65 19.94
C GLU A 241 -37.73 2.34 19.11
N LEU A 242 -37.30 2.98 18.01
CA LEU A 242 -38.22 3.50 17.02
C LEU A 242 -38.92 2.29 16.42
N ASN A 243 -40.23 2.20 16.66
CA ASN A 243 -41.11 1.21 16.05
C ASN A 243 -40.82 1.16 14.54
N ASP A 244 -40.95 -0.02 13.90
CA ASP A 244 -40.70 -0.16 12.45
C ASP A 244 -41.52 0.80 11.59
N ARG A 245 -42.62 1.32 12.13
CA ARG A 245 -43.49 2.34 11.54
C ARG A 245 -42.92 3.76 11.58
N GLU A 246 -42.03 4.06 12.52
CA GLU A 246 -41.35 5.35 12.70
C GLU A 246 -39.96 5.37 12.04
N ARG A 247 -39.42 4.21 11.68
CA ARG A 247 -38.16 4.11 10.92
C ARG A 247 -38.35 4.68 9.51
N PRO A 248 -37.60 5.72 9.12
CA PRO A 248 -37.69 6.27 7.78
C PRO A 248 -37.23 5.23 6.76
N TYR A 249 -38.04 4.97 5.73
CA TYR A 249 -37.65 4.11 4.63
C TYR A 249 -36.53 4.79 3.82
N ASN A 250 -35.34 4.18 3.77
CA ASN A 250 -34.20 4.73 3.04
C ASN A 250 -34.36 4.42 1.53
N THR A 251 -35.19 5.21 0.85
CA THR A 251 -35.35 5.09 -0.60
C THR A 251 -34.14 5.69 -1.30
N ALA A 252 -33.23 4.84 -1.80
CA ALA A 252 -32.08 5.26 -2.60
C ALA A 252 -32.49 6.01 -3.89
N PHE A 253 -33.72 5.77 -4.37
CA PHE A 253 -34.34 6.51 -5.45
C PHE A 253 -35.42 7.44 -4.88
N PHE A 254 -35.35 8.73 -5.22
CA PHE A 254 -36.22 9.82 -4.76
C PHE A 254 -36.11 10.22 -3.26
N PRO A 255 -34.93 10.71 -2.82
CA PRO A 255 -34.71 11.17 -1.44
C PRO A 255 -35.61 12.36 -1.03
N GLU A 256 -36.20 13.08 -1.98
CA GLU A 256 -37.12 14.19 -1.67
C GLU A 256 -38.46 13.71 -1.08
N LEU A 257 -38.96 12.53 -1.49
CA LEU A 257 -40.21 11.97 -0.97
C LEU A 257 -40.03 11.49 0.48
N ALA A 258 -38.90 10.85 0.78
CA ALA A 258 -38.55 10.42 2.13
C ALA A 258 -38.40 11.62 3.10
N ARG A 259 -37.87 12.75 2.63
CA ARG A 259 -37.71 13.98 3.43
C ARG A 259 -38.99 14.77 3.62
N LYS A 260 -39.94 14.74 2.67
CA LYS A 260 -41.20 15.51 2.74
C LYS A 260 -42.10 15.07 3.89
N ARG A 261 -42.10 13.80 4.28
CA ARG A 261 -42.94 13.28 5.38
C ARG A 261 -42.66 13.99 6.71
N GLN A 262 -41.38 14.21 7.04
CA GLN A 262 -40.99 14.91 8.27
C GLN A 262 -41.37 16.39 8.32
N ARG A 263 -41.48 17.07 7.17
CA ARG A 263 -41.92 18.47 7.17
C ARG A 263 -43.42 18.59 7.48
N ARG A 264 -44.23 17.69 6.93
CA ARG A 264 -45.69 17.70 7.13
C ARG A 264 -46.08 17.49 8.59
N ASP A 265 -45.40 16.58 9.28
CA ASP A 265 -45.64 16.31 10.71
C ASP A 265 -45.17 17.47 11.61
N ARG A 266 -44.19 18.26 11.16
CA ARG A 266 -43.68 19.42 11.90
C ARG A 266 -44.54 20.67 11.70
N ASP A 267 -45.19 20.80 10.55
CA ASP A 267 -46.07 21.92 10.23
C ASP A 267 -47.48 21.68 10.78
N SER A 268 -47.97 20.44 10.86
CA SER A 268 -49.26 20.11 11.51
C SER A 268 -49.28 20.47 13.00
N TRP A 269 -48.17 20.25 13.72
CA TRP A 269 -48.04 20.68 15.12
C TRP A 269 -48.03 22.21 15.29
N ARG A 270 -47.55 22.97 14.29
CA ARG A 270 -47.56 24.43 14.34
C ARG A 270 -48.96 25.00 14.13
N ASP A 271 -49.76 24.38 13.27
CA ASP A 271 -51.12 24.83 12.96
C ASP A 271 -52.13 24.53 14.09
N GLU A 272 -51.91 23.49 14.90
CA GLU A 272 -52.74 23.16 16.07
C GLU A 272 -52.52 24.15 17.24
N ILE A 273 -51.29 24.63 17.44
CA ILE A 273 -50.97 25.61 18.49
C ILE A 273 -51.57 27.00 18.19
N LEU A 274 -51.79 27.33 16.91
CA LEU A 274 -52.39 28.60 16.49
C LEU A 274 -53.93 28.60 16.45
N LYS A 275 -54.56 27.44 16.68
CA LYS A 275 -56.03 27.28 16.72
C LYS A 275 -56.60 27.10 18.13
N SER A 276 -55.77 27.15 19.16
CA SER A 276 -56.17 27.13 20.58
C SER A 276 -56.18 28.52 21.18
#